data_AF-A0A960BCZ0-F1
#
_entry.id   AF-A0A960BCZ0-F1
#
_cell.length_a   1.000
_cell.length_b   1.000
_cell.length_c   1.000
_cell.angle_alpha   90.00
_cell.angle_beta   90.00
_cell.angle_gamma   90.00
#
_symmetry.space_group_name_H-M   'P 1'
#
loop_
_entity.id
_entity.type
_entity.pdbx_description
1 polymer ?
#
loop_
_entity_poly.entity_id
_entity_poly.type
_entity_poly.pdbx_seq_one_letter_code
_entity_poly.pdbx_strand_id
1 'polypeptide(L)'
;MTSLLSTGARLEVHPDRMLPADPALRGVAREIYASVRDLPIISPHGHVPAQWLADDQPFADPTSLLITPDHYVTRLLHASGIGLDRLGVGQAGFTPEQSREAFRTLCAHWHLYRGTPVRFWLESELAEIFGLDIAPSAETADALYDALAERLATPAFRPRALYQRFGIEFLATTDDPCDDLG
;
A
#
# COMPACT_ATOMS: atom_id res chain seq x y z
N MET A 1 11.39 -32.07 9.53
CA MET A 1 10.75 -31.31 10.63
C MET A 1 9.82 -30.29 10.00
N THR A 2 8.59 -30.72 9.70
CA THR A 2 7.57 -29.89 9.07
C THR A 2 7.06 -28.92 10.12
N SER A 3 7.43 -27.65 9.98
CA SER A 3 6.98 -26.57 10.87
C SER A 3 5.46 -26.40 10.71
N LEU A 4 4.74 -26.57 11.82
CA LEU A 4 3.34 -26.17 11.97
C LEU A 4 3.29 -24.64 11.97
N LEU A 5 3.29 -24.04 10.80
CA LEU A 5 2.88 -22.64 10.66
C LEU A 5 1.35 -22.58 10.75
N SER A 6 0.89 -21.76 11.68
CA SER A 6 -0.50 -21.40 11.94
C SER A 6 -1.32 -21.28 10.66
N THR A 7 -2.52 -21.88 10.66
CA THR A 7 -3.57 -21.74 9.64
C THR A 7 -4.10 -20.30 9.60
N GLY A 8 -3.27 -19.34 9.24
CA GLY A 8 -3.71 -18.02 8.79
C GLY A 8 -4.28 -18.12 7.38
N ALA A 9 -5.33 -17.36 7.08
CA ALA A 9 -5.82 -17.24 5.71
C ALA A 9 -4.69 -16.71 4.81
N ARG A 10 -4.54 -17.27 3.62
CA ARG A 10 -3.64 -16.74 2.60
C ARG A 10 -4.28 -15.51 1.95
N LEU A 11 -3.48 -14.49 1.64
CA LEU A 11 -3.94 -13.38 0.80
C LEU A 11 -3.97 -13.84 -0.66
N GLU A 12 -5.15 -13.84 -1.27
CA GLU A 12 -5.35 -14.15 -2.68
C GLU A 12 -6.22 -13.06 -3.33
N VAL A 13 -5.68 -12.39 -4.34
CA VAL A 13 -6.42 -11.42 -5.15
C VAL A 13 -6.96 -12.10 -6.41
N HIS A 14 -8.28 -12.18 -6.53
CA HIS A 14 -8.91 -12.83 -7.67
C HIS A 14 -8.64 -12.03 -8.97
N PRO A 15 -8.31 -12.69 -10.10
CA PRO A 15 -8.01 -11.99 -11.35
C PRO A 15 -9.23 -11.25 -11.93
N ASP A 16 -10.46 -11.71 -11.64
CA ASP A 16 -11.70 -11.04 -12.04
C ASP A 16 -12.27 -10.09 -10.96
N ARG A 17 -11.46 -9.66 -9.99
CA ARG A 17 -11.94 -8.72 -8.96
C ARG A 17 -12.47 -7.43 -9.62
N MET A 18 -13.55 -6.87 -9.07
CA MET A 18 -14.29 -5.73 -9.62
C MET A 18 -15.02 -5.98 -10.95
N LEU A 19 -14.90 -7.15 -11.58
CA LEU A 19 -15.70 -7.48 -12.76
C LEU A 19 -17.11 -7.96 -12.36
N PRO A 20 -18.12 -7.79 -13.24
CA PRO A 20 -19.48 -8.24 -12.96
C PRO A 20 -19.59 -9.73 -12.62
N ALA A 21 -20.56 -10.07 -11.76
CA ALA A 21 -20.83 -11.46 -11.40
C ALA A 21 -21.40 -12.28 -12.57
N ASP A 22 -22.21 -11.64 -13.43
CA ASP A 22 -22.81 -12.26 -14.62
C ASP A 22 -21.73 -12.77 -15.60
N PRO A 23 -21.75 -14.05 -16.01
CA PRO A 23 -20.70 -14.62 -16.85
C PRO A 23 -20.55 -13.97 -18.23
N ALA A 24 -21.66 -13.55 -18.85
CA ALA A 24 -21.62 -12.93 -20.17
C ALA A 24 -21.01 -11.53 -20.09
N LEU A 25 -21.45 -10.72 -19.14
CA LEU A 25 -20.87 -9.40 -18.88
C LEU A 25 -19.41 -9.48 -18.43
N ARG A 26 -19.05 -10.47 -17.60
CA ARG A 26 -17.66 -10.68 -17.19
C ARG A 26 -16.75 -11.02 -18.37
N GLY A 27 -17.25 -11.80 -19.33
CA GLY A 27 -16.53 -12.10 -20.57
C GLY A 27 -16.13 -10.82 -21.32
N VAL A 28 -17.10 -9.94 -21.54
CA VAL A 28 -16.87 -8.63 -22.19
C VAL A 28 -15.93 -7.75 -21.36
N ALA A 29 -16.12 -7.70 -20.04
CA ALA A 29 -15.30 -6.88 -19.15
C ALA A 29 -13.82 -7.34 -19.14
N ARG A 30 -13.56 -8.65 -19.22
CA ARG A 30 -12.19 -9.19 -19.35
C ARG A 30 -11.53 -8.76 -20.65
N GLU A 31 -12.25 -8.80 -21.77
CA GLU A 31 -11.73 -8.39 -23.07
C GLU A 31 -11.33 -6.92 -23.08
N ILE A 32 -12.22 -6.04 -22.58
CA ILE A 32 -11.95 -4.61 -22.46
C ILE A 32 -10.74 -4.38 -21.54
N TYR A 33 -10.74 -4.98 -20.34
CA TYR A 33 -9.63 -4.81 -19.40
C TYR A 33 -8.30 -5.31 -19.99
N ALA A 34 -8.27 -6.47 -20.64
CA ALA A 34 -7.08 -7.01 -21.28
C ALA A 34 -6.52 -6.06 -22.36
N SER A 35 -7.38 -5.31 -23.06
CA SER A 35 -6.95 -4.35 -24.08
C SER A 35 -6.32 -3.07 -23.51
N VAL A 36 -6.52 -2.77 -22.22
CA VAL A 36 -6.07 -1.51 -21.60
C VAL A 36 -5.14 -1.66 -20.39
N ARG A 37 -5.07 -2.85 -19.78
CA ARG A 37 -4.39 -3.09 -18.49
C ARG A 37 -2.89 -2.80 -18.48
N ASP A 38 -2.25 -2.86 -19.65
CA ASP A 38 -0.81 -2.67 -19.81
C ASP A 38 -0.49 -1.31 -20.47
N LEU A 39 -1.50 -0.42 -20.62
CA LEU A 39 -1.27 0.94 -21.09
C LEU A 39 -0.50 1.74 -20.03
N PRO A 40 0.34 2.70 -20.45
CA PRO A 40 1.06 3.55 -19.52
C PRO A 40 0.12 4.35 -18.60
N ILE A 41 0.55 4.57 -17.36
CA ILE A 41 -0.20 5.36 -16.40
C ILE A 41 0.04 6.85 -16.67
N ILE A 42 -1.05 7.56 -16.90
CA ILE A 42 -1.09 9.03 -16.91
C ILE A 42 -1.78 9.46 -15.61
N SER A 43 -1.01 10.06 -14.70
CA SER A 43 -1.50 10.61 -13.44
C SER A 43 -1.42 12.14 -13.48
N PRO A 44 -2.44 12.81 -14.05
CA PRO A 44 -2.37 14.22 -14.39
C PRO A 44 -2.52 15.17 -13.19
N HIS A 45 -2.77 14.62 -12.01
CA HIS A 45 -2.87 15.35 -10.75
C HIS A 45 -2.63 14.40 -9.58
N GLY A 46 -1.76 14.81 -8.66
CA GLY A 46 -1.45 14.07 -7.46
C GLY A 46 -0.66 14.90 -6.45
N HIS A 47 -0.38 14.28 -5.31
CA HIS A 47 0.33 14.91 -4.19
C HIS A 47 1.55 14.07 -3.75
N VAL A 48 2.13 13.32 -4.68
CA VAL A 48 3.39 12.60 -4.42
C VAL A 48 4.49 13.64 -4.23
N PRO A 49 5.29 13.60 -3.14
CA PRO A 49 6.39 14.54 -2.96
C PRO A 49 7.42 14.44 -4.10
N ALA A 50 7.70 15.55 -4.78
CA ALA A 50 8.69 15.59 -5.87
C ALA A 50 10.08 15.13 -5.39
N GLN A 51 10.44 15.46 -4.15
CA GLN A 51 11.70 15.04 -3.52
C GLN A 51 11.91 13.52 -3.51
N TRP A 52 10.85 12.70 -3.45
CA TRP A 52 11.02 11.25 -3.49
C TRP A 52 11.68 10.79 -4.79
N LEU A 53 11.27 11.38 -5.92
CA LEU A 53 11.89 11.09 -7.21
C LEU A 53 13.23 11.83 -7.39
N ALA A 54 13.39 13.03 -6.83
CA ALA A 54 14.63 13.80 -6.91
C ALA A 54 15.79 13.12 -6.15
N ASP A 55 15.53 12.68 -4.91
CA ASP A 55 16.54 12.12 -4.02
C ASP A 55 16.75 10.61 -4.21
N ASP A 56 15.72 9.91 -4.70
CA ASP A 56 15.71 8.46 -4.96
C ASP A 56 16.21 7.60 -3.77
N GLN A 57 15.90 8.05 -2.55
CA GLN A 57 16.24 7.34 -1.33
C GLN A 57 15.24 6.20 -1.06
N PRO A 58 15.68 5.11 -0.40
CA PRO A 58 14.77 4.07 0.07
C PRO A 58 13.72 4.62 1.04
N PHE A 59 12.51 4.06 1.01
CA PHE A 59 11.53 4.30 2.06
C PHE A 59 12.01 3.70 3.38
N ALA A 60 11.78 4.41 4.48
CA ALA A 60 12.35 4.05 5.78
C ALA A 60 11.74 2.76 6.35
N ASP A 61 10.41 2.67 6.38
CA ASP A 61 9.69 1.53 6.96
C ASP A 61 8.22 1.44 6.46
N PRO A 62 7.55 0.28 6.63
CA PRO A 62 6.19 0.07 6.15
C PRO A 62 5.16 1.07 6.69
N THR A 63 5.27 1.52 7.94
CA THR A 63 4.31 2.46 8.55
C THR A 63 4.45 3.86 7.96
N SER A 64 5.69 4.33 7.83
CA SER A 64 6.00 5.62 7.23
C SER A 64 5.56 5.73 5.76
N LEU A 65 5.44 4.59 5.06
CA LEU A 65 4.98 4.51 3.67
C LEU A 65 3.47 4.29 3.54
N LEU A 66 2.91 3.31 4.26
CA LEU A 66 1.55 2.80 4.02
C LEU A 66 0.50 3.29 5.02
N ILE A 67 0.91 3.80 6.18
CA ILE A 67 -0.02 4.17 7.26
C ILE A 67 0.02 5.67 7.51
N THR A 68 1.14 6.20 7.96
CA THR A 68 1.27 7.58 8.42
C THR A 68 0.82 8.63 7.39
N PRO A 69 1.17 8.53 6.09
CA PRO A 69 0.77 9.54 5.12
C PRO A 69 -0.66 9.34 4.57
N ASP A 70 -1.25 8.14 4.72
CA ASP A 70 -2.57 7.85 4.14
C ASP A 70 -3.70 8.15 5.14
N HIS A 71 -4.38 9.26 4.89
CA HIS A 71 -5.52 9.69 5.70
C HIS A 71 -6.75 8.78 5.54
N TYR A 72 -6.90 7.99 4.47
CA TYR A 72 -7.96 6.99 4.39
C TYR A 72 -7.69 5.80 5.33
N VAL A 73 -6.44 5.35 5.39
CA VAL A 73 -6.00 4.28 6.31
C VAL A 73 -6.19 4.73 7.76
N THR A 74 -5.63 5.89 8.11
CA THR A 74 -5.66 6.40 9.49
C THR A 74 -7.05 6.82 9.92
N ARG A 75 -7.90 7.36 9.04
CA ARG A 75 -9.29 7.74 9.36
C ARG A 75 -10.12 6.57 9.87
N LEU A 76 -9.98 5.38 9.28
CA LEU A 76 -10.76 4.21 9.70
C LEU A 76 -10.34 3.70 11.08
N LEU A 77 -9.03 3.70 11.39
CA LEU A 77 -8.51 3.39 12.73
C LEU A 77 -8.90 4.45 13.75
N HIS A 78 -8.83 5.73 13.36
CA HIS A 78 -9.18 6.83 14.24
C HIS A 78 -10.67 6.82 14.60
N ALA A 79 -11.54 6.55 13.62
CA ALA A 79 -12.97 6.38 13.85
C ALA A 79 -13.30 5.21 14.80
N SER A 80 -12.40 4.22 14.96
CA SER A 80 -12.53 3.15 15.94
C SER A 80 -11.82 3.42 17.28
N GLY A 81 -11.37 4.66 17.53
CA GLY A 81 -10.80 5.08 18.81
C GLY A 81 -9.27 5.04 18.91
N ILE A 82 -8.55 4.82 17.81
CA ILE A 82 -7.09 4.87 17.80
C ILE A 82 -6.60 6.31 17.64
N GLY A 83 -5.71 6.78 18.51
CA GLY A 83 -5.10 8.11 18.41
C GLY A 83 -4.22 8.23 17.15
N LEU A 84 -4.30 9.38 16.46
CA LEU A 84 -3.50 9.65 15.26
C LEU A 84 -1.99 9.70 15.56
N ASP A 85 -1.63 10.12 16.77
CA ASP A 85 -0.27 10.09 17.32
C ASP A 85 0.31 8.66 17.36
N ARG A 86 -0.54 7.67 17.69
CA ARG A 86 -0.15 6.24 17.70
C ARG A 86 0.07 5.67 16.30
N LEU A 87 -0.30 6.41 15.26
CA LEU A 87 -0.11 6.05 13.85
C LEU A 87 0.97 6.90 13.17
N GLY A 88 1.72 7.69 13.96
CA GLY A 88 2.80 8.56 13.48
C GLY A 88 2.35 9.91 12.91
N VAL A 89 1.05 10.19 12.87
CA VAL A 89 0.53 11.43 12.28
C VAL A 89 0.87 12.61 13.18
N GLY A 90 1.51 13.62 12.61
CA GLY A 90 1.93 14.84 13.31
C GLY A 90 3.07 14.64 14.32
N GLN A 91 3.77 13.50 14.28
CA GLN A 91 4.90 13.22 15.16
C GLN A 91 6.22 13.63 14.51
N ALA A 92 7.01 14.46 15.20
CA ALA A 92 8.35 14.88 14.74
C ALA A 92 9.41 13.78 14.91
N GLY A 93 9.14 12.76 15.71
CA GLY A 93 9.96 11.57 15.86
C GLY A 93 9.06 10.37 16.15
N PHE A 94 9.13 9.36 15.30
CA PHE A 94 8.39 8.10 15.44
C PHE A 94 9.40 6.96 15.42
N THR A 95 9.60 6.30 16.57
CA THR A 95 10.69 5.32 16.70
C THR A 95 10.38 4.05 15.90
N PRO A 96 11.40 3.23 15.55
CA PRO A 96 11.16 1.95 14.90
C PRO A 96 10.18 1.04 15.66
N GLU A 97 10.21 1.06 17.00
CA GLU A 97 9.28 0.30 17.84
C GLU A 97 7.85 0.84 17.73
N GLN A 98 7.67 2.16 17.69
CA GLN A 98 6.37 2.79 17.47
C GLN A 98 5.83 2.52 16.07
N SER A 99 6.70 2.57 15.05
CA SER A 99 6.36 2.18 13.68
C SER A 99 5.83 0.75 13.61
N ARG A 100 6.54 -0.20 14.21
CA ARG A 100 6.09 -1.60 14.25
C ARG A 100 4.77 -1.76 15.02
N GLU A 101 4.59 -1.04 16.12
CA GLU A 101 3.33 -1.09 16.89
C GLU A 101 2.14 -0.49 16.12
N ALA A 102 2.35 0.59 15.36
CA ALA A 102 1.34 1.15 14.48
C ALA A 102 0.93 0.15 13.38
N PHE A 103 1.89 -0.59 12.81
CA PHE A 103 1.62 -1.63 11.83
C PHE A 103 0.86 -2.82 12.42
N ARG A 104 1.22 -3.26 13.64
CA ARG A 104 0.44 -4.25 14.40
C ARG A 104 -0.98 -3.76 14.65
N THR A 105 -1.15 -2.47 14.96
CA THR A 105 -2.47 -1.85 15.14
C THR A 105 -3.30 -1.94 13.87
N LEU A 106 -2.74 -1.61 12.69
CA LEU A 106 -3.40 -1.79 11.39
C LEU A 106 -3.86 -3.25 11.20
N CYS A 107 -2.96 -4.22 11.41
CA CYS A 107 -3.24 -5.63 11.17
C CYS A 107 -4.26 -6.22 12.16
N ALA A 108 -4.22 -5.83 13.43
CA ALA A 108 -5.21 -6.25 14.43
C ALA A 108 -6.61 -5.72 14.11
N HIS A 109 -6.70 -4.54 13.49
CA HIS A 109 -7.96 -3.90 13.10
C HIS A 109 -8.32 -4.12 11.63
N TRP A 110 -7.72 -5.12 10.98
CA TRP A 110 -7.89 -5.36 9.55
C TRP A 110 -9.35 -5.56 9.10
N HIS A 111 -10.21 -6.01 10.02
CA HIS A 111 -11.64 -6.18 9.80
C HIS A 111 -12.38 -4.85 9.53
N LEU A 112 -11.88 -3.71 10.00
CA LEU A 112 -12.50 -2.39 9.79
C LEU A 112 -12.50 -1.98 8.32
N TYR A 113 -11.56 -2.50 7.53
CA TYR A 113 -11.44 -2.17 6.12
C TYR A 113 -12.37 -3.01 5.23
N ARG A 114 -13.05 -4.03 5.75
CA ARG A 114 -13.94 -4.91 4.95
C ARG A 114 -15.00 -4.08 4.21
N GLY A 115 -15.08 -4.29 2.89
CA GLY A 115 -16.02 -3.57 2.01
C GLY A 115 -15.60 -2.15 1.64
N THR A 116 -14.40 -1.71 2.03
CA THR A 116 -13.85 -0.39 1.67
C THR A 116 -12.87 -0.49 0.51
N PRO A 117 -12.67 0.58 -0.28
CA PRO A 117 -11.62 0.62 -1.29
C PRO A 117 -10.20 0.52 -0.68
N VAL A 118 -10.00 0.98 0.55
CA VAL A 118 -8.71 0.88 1.26
C VAL A 118 -8.26 -0.57 1.40
N ARG A 119 -9.21 -1.48 1.70
CA ARG A 119 -8.93 -2.92 1.72
C ARG A 119 -8.44 -3.43 0.38
N PHE A 120 -9.14 -3.04 -0.69
CA PHE A 120 -8.81 -3.45 -2.05
C PHE A 120 -7.43 -2.95 -2.47
N TRP A 121 -7.10 -1.68 -2.17
CA TRP A 121 -5.80 -1.09 -2.51
C TRP A 121 -4.66 -1.79 -1.76
N LEU A 122 -4.74 -1.89 -0.43
CA LEU A 122 -3.71 -2.55 0.36
C LEU A 122 -3.52 -4.03 -0.02
N GLU A 123 -4.60 -4.78 -0.26
CA GLU A 123 -4.47 -6.18 -0.74
C GLU A 123 -3.81 -6.27 -2.12
N SER A 124 -4.12 -5.33 -3.03
CA SER A 124 -3.48 -5.27 -4.36
C SER A 124 -2.01 -4.90 -4.25
N GLU A 125 -1.66 -3.93 -3.40
CA GLU A 125 -0.27 -3.54 -3.14
C GLU A 125 0.54 -4.72 -2.57
N LEU A 126 0.03 -5.36 -1.51
CA LEU A 126 0.67 -6.52 -0.90
C LEU A 126 0.91 -7.65 -1.91
N ALA A 127 -0.13 -8.03 -2.66
CA ALA A 127 -0.06 -9.17 -3.56
C ALA A 127 0.72 -8.87 -4.85
N GLU A 128 0.47 -7.74 -5.51
CA GLU A 128 0.95 -7.48 -6.87
C GLU A 128 2.23 -6.62 -6.90
N ILE A 129 2.38 -5.68 -5.95
CA ILE A 129 3.56 -4.81 -5.88
C ILE A 129 4.65 -5.46 -5.02
N PHE A 130 4.32 -5.88 -3.80
CA PHE A 130 5.27 -6.50 -2.87
C PHE A 130 5.47 -8.01 -3.11
N GLY A 131 4.53 -8.67 -3.79
CA GLY A 131 4.60 -10.11 -4.06
C GLY A 131 4.41 -10.97 -2.82
N LEU A 132 3.58 -10.49 -1.88
CA LEU A 132 3.33 -11.13 -0.59
C LEU A 132 1.91 -11.72 -0.55
N ASP A 133 1.79 -12.96 -0.08
CA ASP A 133 0.53 -13.70 0.06
C ASP A 133 0.12 -13.90 1.53
N ILE A 134 0.62 -13.04 2.41
CA ILE A 134 0.34 -13.04 3.85
C ILE A 134 -0.91 -12.17 4.09
N ALA A 135 -2.01 -12.76 4.55
CA ALA A 135 -3.18 -11.96 4.93
C ALA A 135 -2.89 -11.20 6.23
N PRO A 136 -3.13 -9.87 6.28
CA PRO A 136 -2.95 -9.13 7.52
C PRO A 136 -3.88 -9.62 8.64
N SER A 137 -3.32 -9.84 9.81
CA SER A 137 -4.03 -10.16 11.05
C SER A 137 -3.12 -9.86 12.25
N ALA A 138 -3.65 -9.92 13.46
CA ALA A 138 -2.81 -9.76 14.66
C ALA A 138 -1.66 -10.77 14.71
N GLU A 139 -1.88 -11.99 14.21
CA GLU A 139 -0.92 -13.09 14.21
C GLU A 139 0.15 -12.96 13.11
N THR A 140 -0.16 -12.30 12.00
CA THR A 140 0.75 -12.18 10.84
C THR A 140 1.49 -10.84 10.78
N ALA A 141 1.13 -9.88 11.63
CA ALA A 141 1.60 -8.50 11.59
C ALA A 141 3.12 -8.36 11.51
N ASP A 142 3.86 -9.05 12.39
CA ASP A 142 5.32 -8.94 12.45
C ASP A 142 6.00 -9.57 11.23
N ALA A 143 5.54 -10.76 10.81
CA ALA A 143 6.07 -11.42 9.62
C ALA A 143 5.82 -10.59 8.35
N LEU A 144 4.63 -9.96 8.26
CA LEU A 144 4.30 -9.08 7.15
C LEU A 144 5.13 -7.78 7.17
N TYR A 145 5.30 -7.17 8.34
CA TYR A 145 6.16 -5.99 8.49
C TYR A 145 7.59 -6.27 8.05
N ASP A 146 8.16 -7.39 8.51
CA ASP A 146 9.54 -7.78 8.17
C ASP A 146 9.70 -8.02 6.67
N ALA A 147 8.75 -8.72 6.05
CA ALA A 147 8.76 -8.97 4.61
C ALA A 147 8.65 -7.66 3.79
N LEU A 148 7.81 -6.71 4.22
CA LEU A 148 7.72 -5.39 3.59
C LEU A 148 9.02 -4.60 3.74
N ALA A 149 9.56 -4.52 4.96
CA ALA A 149 10.80 -3.82 5.24
C ALA A 149 11.98 -4.37 4.42
N GLU A 150 12.07 -5.69 4.27
CA GLU A 150 13.07 -6.34 3.42
C GLU A 150 12.94 -5.89 1.95
N ARG A 151 11.72 -5.83 1.41
CA ARG A 151 11.47 -5.35 0.04
C ARG A 151 11.85 -3.89 -0.13
N LEU A 152 11.45 -3.03 0.79
CA LEU A 152 11.73 -1.59 0.78
C LEU A 152 13.24 -1.28 0.79
N ALA A 153 14.05 -2.13 1.43
CA ALA A 153 15.51 -1.99 1.45
C ALA A 153 16.18 -2.31 0.09
N THR A 154 15.47 -2.95 -0.84
CA THR A 154 16.06 -3.34 -2.13
C THR A 154 16.08 -2.19 -3.14
N PRO A 155 17.05 -2.15 -4.07
CA PRO A 155 17.07 -1.15 -5.15
C PRO A 155 15.80 -1.15 -6.02
N ALA A 156 15.11 -2.28 -6.13
CA ALA A 156 13.88 -2.42 -6.92
C ALA A 156 12.67 -1.66 -6.34
N PHE A 157 12.74 -1.25 -5.07
CA PHE A 157 11.69 -0.48 -4.38
C PHE A 157 12.08 0.99 -4.17
N ARG A 158 13.15 1.46 -4.82
CA ARG A 158 13.45 2.89 -4.87
C ARG A 158 12.38 3.66 -5.66
N PRO A 159 12.11 4.93 -5.33
CA PRO A 159 11.08 5.72 -6.01
C PRO A 159 11.19 5.69 -7.54
N ARG A 160 12.39 5.88 -8.13
CA ARG A 160 12.57 5.84 -9.59
C ARG A 160 12.39 4.44 -10.18
N ALA A 161 12.81 3.40 -9.46
CA ALA A 161 12.63 2.02 -9.90
C ALA A 161 11.14 1.65 -9.91
N LEU A 162 10.38 2.06 -8.89
CA LEU A 162 8.93 1.87 -8.83
C LEU A 162 8.22 2.68 -9.92
N TYR A 163 8.61 3.94 -10.14
CA TYR A 163 8.07 4.78 -11.22
C TYR A 163 8.15 4.07 -12.57
N GLN A 164 9.32 3.51 -12.89
CA GLN A 164 9.54 2.74 -14.13
C GLN A 164 8.76 1.43 -14.13
N ARG A 165 8.79 0.67 -13.03
CA ARG A 165 8.10 -0.63 -12.90
C ARG A 165 6.58 -0.48 -13.05
N PHE A 166 6.00 0.62 -12.57
CA PHE A 166 4.57 0.91 -12.68
C PHE A 166 4.17 1.40 -14.08
N GLY A 167 5.12 1.64 -14.99
CA GLY A 167 4.82 2.13 -16.33
C GLY A 167 4.20 3.53 -16.32
N ILE A 168 4.61 4.39 -15.38
CA ILE A 168 4.13 5.77 -15.32
C ILE A 168 4.78 6.58 -16.44
N GLU A 169 3.95 7.14 -17.32
CA GLU A 169 4.38 8.02 -18.42
C GLU A 169 4.34 9.50 -18.00
N PHE A 170 3.34 9.87 -17.20
CA PHE A 170 3.17 11.23 -16.70
C PHE A 170 2.70 11.22 -15.25
N LEU A 171 3.33 12.06 -14.42
CA LEU A 171 2.94 12.29 -13.04
C LEU A 171 3.07 13.78 -12.73
N ALA A 172 1.96 14.40 -12.30
CA ALA A 172 1.95 15.78 -11.84
C ALA A 172 1.87 15.83 -10.30
N THR A 173 2.69 16.70 -9.71
CA THR A 173 2.61 17.08 -8.30
C THR A 173 1.68 18.29 -8.12
N THR A 174 1.40 18.65 -6.86
CA THR A 174 0.64 19.85 -6.53
C THR A 174 1.41 20.58 -5.45
N ASP A 175 1.95 21.73 -5.83
CA ASP A 175 2.91 22.48 -5.03
C ASP A 175 2.29 23.84 -4.64
N ASP A 176 2.71 24.38 -3.49
CA ASP A 176 2.23 25.68 -3.02
C ASP A 176 2.76 26.80 -3.94
N PRO A 177 2.02 27.90 -4.19
CA PRO A 177 2.54 29.03 -4.96
C PRO A 177 3.82 29.67 -4.42
N CYS A 178 4.13 29.45 -3.13
CA CYS A 178 5.34 29.94 -2.47
C CYS A 178 6.49 28.91 -2.48
N ASP A 179 6.26 27.71 -3.00
CA ASP A 179 7.28 26.67 -3.13
C ASP A 179 8.34 27.10 -4.16
N ASP A 180 9.61 26.79 -3.89
CA ASP A 180 10.71 27.06 -4.82
C ASP A 180 10.85 25.98 -5.91
N LEU A 181 10.11 24.87 -5.76
CA LEU A 181 10.10 23.68 -6.60
C LEU A 181 11.41 22.87 -6.56
N GLY A 182 12.23 23.07 -5.51
CA GLY A 182 13.47 22.33 -5.25
C GLY A 182 14.72 22.92 -5.89
#